data_AF-A0A7R9IY93-F1
#
_entry.id   AF-A0A7R9IY93-F1
#
_cell.length_a   1.000
_cell.length_b   1.000
_cell.length_c   1.000
_cell.angle_alpha   90.00
_cell.angle_beta   90.00
_cell.angle_gamma   90.00
#
_symmetry.space_group_name_H-M   'P 1'
#
loop_
_entity.id
_entity.type
_entity.pdbx_description
1 polymer ?
#
loop_
_entity_poly.entity_id
_entity_poly.type
_entity_poly.pdbx_seq_one_letter_code
_entity_poly.pdbx_strand_id
1 'polypeptide(L)'
;MSLRVTWRSKGCIGPSICLLLVTLVGCNTAAVVALLVTTQFLYGFYYGGSFMNSLDLGIHYAGSISGIGLTIVNSMGIFSAQVAGLLTDGEQSTKQWNKVFYIAMGVIIAPFVIFMLFGSTEEQEWNKQERDEEKSKEILLNKLGHLKCGSPSYSSASPKGPSPCFCTHTSTSIKARGDSPQDSVGQWEGTQQE
;
A
#
# COMPACT_ATOMS: atom_id res chain seq x y z
N MET A 1 -6.75 15.02 -17.13
CA MET A 1 -7.50 14.15 -16.20
C MET A 1 -7.41 12.71 -16.69
N SER A 2 -6.39 11.96 -16.25
CA SER A 2 -6.04 10.66 -16.84
C SER A 2 -7.07 9.56 -16.51
N LEU A 3 -7.36 8.71 -17.50
CA LEU A 3 -8.33 7.60 -17.46
C LEU A 3 -8.14 6.64 -16.26
N ARG A 4 -6.90 6.52 -15.74
CA ARG A 4 -6.54 5.68 -14.59
C ARG A 4 -7.13 6.15 -13.26
N VAL A 5 -7.46 7.43 -13.16
CA VAL A 5 -7.98 8.09 -11.96
C VAL A 5 -9.50 8.02 -11.94
N THR A 6 -10.10 8.13 -13.13
CA THR A 6 -11.55 8.04 -13.33
C THR A 6 -12.06 6.61 -13.12
N TRP A 7 -11.28 5.58 -13.49
CA TRP A 7 -11.64 4.19 -13.24
C TRP A 7 -11.66 3.84 -11.75
N ARG A 8 -10.71 4.36 -10.97
CA ARG A 8 -10.66 4.19 -9.51
C ARG A 8 -11.87 4.81 -8.81
N SER A 9 -12.26 6.02 -9.19
CA SER A 9 -13.41 6.72 -8.59
C SER A 9 -14.77 6.10 -8.96
N LYS A 10 -14.91 5.47 -10.14
CA LYS A 10 -16.15 4.77 -10.52
C LYS A 10 -16.37 3.45 -9.75
N GLY A 11 -15.37 2.95 -9.03
CA GLY A 11 -15.46 1.74 -8.22
C GLY A 11 -16.46 1.83 -7.06
N CYS A 12 -16.80 3.05 -6.61
CA CYS A 12 -17.78 3.29 -5.55
C CYS A 12 -19.23 3.06 -6.00
N ILE A 13 -19.50 3.07 -7.31
CA ILE A 13 -20.86 2.97 -7.86
C ILE A 13 -21.44 1.56 -7.59
N GLY A 14 -20.62 0.52 -7.71
CA GLY A 14 -21.00 -0.86 -7.42
C GLY A 14 -21.57 -1.05 -6.00
N PRO A 15 -20.78 -0.76 -4.93
CA PRO A 15 -21.27 -0.89 -3.57
C PRO A 15 -22.45 0.04 -3.25
N SER A 16 -22.53 1.25 -3.84
CA SER A 16 -23.70 2.13 -3.67
C SER A 16 -24.99 1.53 -4.25
N ILE A 17 -24.93 0.90 -5.43
CA ILE A 17 -26.10 0.22 -6.02
C ILE A 17 -26.52 -0.97 -5.17
N CYS A 18 -25.56 -1.77 -4.69
CA CYS A 18 -25.85 -2.92 -3.83
C CYS A 18 -26.49 -2.50 -2.49
N LEU A 19 -26.01 -1.40 -1.87
CA LEU A 19 -26.62 -0.84 -0.67
C LEU A 19 -28.05 -0.35 -0.90
N LEU A 20 -28.33 0.24 -2.06
CA LEU A 20 -29.68 0.65 -2.42
C LEU A 20 -30.60 -0.58 -2.56
N LEU A 21 -30.12 -1.65 -3.19
CA LEU A 21 -30.87 -2.91 -3.29
C LEU A 21 -31.14 -3.54 -1.93
N VAL A 22 -30.22 -3.45 -0.96
CA VAL A 22 -30.43 -3.94 0.42
C VAL A 22 -31.65 -3.27 1.07
N THR A 23 -31.85 -1.96 0.87
CA THR A 23 -33.00 -1.24 1.45
C THR A 23 -34.35 -1.66 0.87
N LEU A 24 -34.36 -2.27 -0.33
CA LEU A 24 -35.57 -2.71 -1.04
C LEU A 24 -35.96 -4.17 -0.72
N VAL A 25 -34.98 -5.01 -0.35
CA VAL A 25 -35.17 -6.46 -0.13
C VAL A 25 -35.90 -6.78 1.18
N GLY A 26 -35.95 -5.84 2.13
CA GLY A 26 -36.86 -5.89 3.27
C GLY A 26 -36.70 -7.13 4.17
N CYS A 27 -37.71 -8.00 4.16
CA CYS A 27 -37.91 -9.04 5.19
C CYS A 27 -37.10 -10.34 4.98
N ASN A 28 -36.40 -10.48 3.84
CA ASN A 28 -35.60 -11.67 3.56
C ASN A 28 -34.15 -11.49 4.03
N THR A 29 -33.85 -11.98 5.23
CA THR A 29 -32.52 -11.87 5.86
C THR A 29 -31.41 -12.52 5.04
N ALA A 30 -31.67 -13.67 4.38
CA ALA A 30 -30.66 -14.37 3.58
C ALA A 30 -30.24 -13.55 2.36
N ALA A 31 -31.21 -12.92 1.69
CA ALA A 31 -30.93 -12.04 0.55
C ALA A 31 -30.20 -10.75 0.97
N VAL A 32 -30.56 -10.16 2.12
CA VAL A 32 -29.87 -8.99 2.68
C VAL A 32 -28.40 -9.32 2.98
N VAL A 33 -28.11 -10.42 3.67
CA VAL A 33 -26.74 -10.82 4.00
C VAL A 33 -25.94 -11.10 2.73
N ALA A 34 -26.51 -11.79 1.74
CA ALA A 34 -25.84 -12.04 0.47
C ALA A 34 -25.44 -10.73 -0.24
N LEU A 35 -26.35 -9.76 -0.30
CA LEU A 35 -26.08 -8.45 -0.90
C LEU A 35 -25.03 -7.64 -0.13
N LEU A 36 -25.03 -7.71 1.20
CA LEU A 36 -24.00 -7.07 2.02
C LEU A 36 -22.61 -7.69 1.79
N VAL A 37 -22.53 -9.02 1.67
CA VAL A 37 -21.29 -9.71 1.32
C VAL A 37 -20.81 -9.31 -0.08
N THR A 38 -21.70 -9.27 -1.07
CA THR A 38 -21.36 -8.79 -2.42
C THR A 38 -20.90 -7.34 -2.41
N THR A 39 -21.51 -6.48 -1.60
CA THR A 39 -21.09 -5.08 -1.42
C THR A 39 -19.65 -5.01 -0.92
N GLN A 40 -19.32 -5.77 0.13
CA GLN A 40 -17.98 -5.78 0.71
C GLN A 40 -16.95 -6.39 -0.23
N PHE A 41 -17.34 -7.39 -1.02
CA PHE A 41 -16.51 -7.98 -2.07
C PHE A 41 -16.13 -6.93 -3.12
N LEU A 42 -17.10 -6.17 -3.64
CA LEU A 42 -16.84 -5.08 -4.59
C LEU A 42 -16.01 -3.95 -3.97
N TYR A 43 -16.23 -3.66 -2.68
CA TYR A 43 -15.42 -2.69 -1.94
C TYR A 43 -13.95 -3.12 -1.82
N GLY A 44 -13.67 -4.42 -1.72
CA GLY A 44 -12.31 -4.97 -1.72
C GLY A 44 -11.53 -4.63 -3.01
N PHE A 45 -12.16 -4.72 -4.18
CA PHE A 45 -11.55 -4.33 -5.46
C PHE A 45 -11.24 -2.83 -5.50
N TYR A 46 -12.14 -2.00 -5.00
CA TYR A 46 -11.92 -0.55 -4.89
C TYR A 46 -10.77 -0.21 -3.94
N TYR A 47 -10.72 -0.86 -2.77
CA TYR A 47 -9.70 -0.63 -1.76
C TYR A 47 -8.31 -1.05 -2.23
N GLY A 48 -8.19 -2.20 -2.91
CA GLY A 48 -6.93 -2.64 -3.49
C GLY A 48 -6.38 -1.65 -4.53
N GLY A 49 -7.27 -1.10 -5.37
CA GLY A 49 -6.91 0.00 -6.26
C GLY A 49 -6.45 1.24 -5.49
N SER A 50 -7.16 1.65 -4.44
CA SER A 50 -6.78 2.85 -3.68
C SER A 50 -5.46 2.69 -2.92
N PHE A 51 -5.18 1.49 -2.39
CA PHE A 51 -3.95 1.19 -1.66
C PHE A 51 -2.70 1.34 -2.54
N MET A 52 -2.77 0.87 -3.80
CA MET A 52 -1.67 1.05 -4.77
C MET A 52 -1.39 2.51 -5.10
N ASN A 53 -2.38 3.41 -4.96
CA ASN A 53 -2.20 4.84 -5.25
C ASN A 53 -1.30 5.50 -4.20
N SER A 54 -1.41 5.06 -2.96
CA SER A 54 -0.55 5.53 -1.86
C SER A 54 0.91 5.11 -2.02
N LEU A 55 1.17 4.00 -2.73
CA LEU A 55 2.52 3.55 -3.04
C LEU A 55 3.16 4.35 -4.19
N ASP A 56 2.35 4.86 -5.12
CA ASP A 56 2.80 5.68 -6.26
C ASP A 56 3.27 7.08 -5.83
N LEU A 57 2.72 7.60 -4.72
CA LEU A 57 3.12 8.86 -4.12
C LEU A 57 4.55 8.87 -3.55
N GLY A 58 5.20 7.70 -3.42
CA GLY A 58 6.60 7.57 -3.01
C GLY A 58 6.78 6.59 -1.86
N ILE A 59 7.73 5.67 -2.01
CA ILE A 59 8.04 4.62 -1.02
C ILE A 59 8.56 5.24 0.30
N HIS A 60 9.25 6.39 0.21
CA HIS A 60 9.80 7.13 1.36
C HIS A 60 8.73 7.66 2.32
N TYR A 61 7.56 8.04 1.81
CA TYR A 61 6.44 8.58 2.61
C TYR A 61 5.25 7.64 2.73
N ALA A 62 5.29 6.48 2.07
CA ALA A 62 4.19 5.52 2.03
C ALA A 62 3.71 5.13 3.44
N GLY A 63 4.64 4.94 4.39
CA GLY A 63 4.32 4.59 5.78
C GLY A 63 3.59 5.71 6.53
N SER A 64 4.09 6.95 6.46
CA SER A 64 3.49 8.09 7.16
C SER A 64 2.13 8.47 6.58
N ILE A 65 2.00 8.51 5.24
CA ILE A 65 0.73 8.81 4.56
C ILE A 65 -0.31 7.72 4.88
N SER A 66 0.08 6.45 4.82
CA SER A 66 -0.81 5.34 5.15
C SER A 66 -1.17 5.31 6.63
N GLY A 67 -0.25 5.69 7.53
CA GLY A 67 -0.51 5.81 8.96
C GLY A 67 -1.57 6.86 9.28
N ILE A 68 -1.45 8.06 8.70
CA ILE A 68 -2.46 9.13 8.84
C ILE A 68 -3.79 8.69 8.22
N GLY A 69 -3.77 8.02 7.07
CA GLY A 69 -4.98 7.46 6.46
C GLY A 69 -5.67 6.45 7.39
N LEU A 70 -4.89 5.57 8.02
CA LEU A 70 -5.41 4.53 8.90
C LEU A 70 -5.99 5.11 10.20
N THR A 71 -5.40 6.17 10.78
CA THR A 71 -5.98 6.81 11.96
C THR A 71 -7.35 7.43 11.65
N ILE A 72 -7.48 8.12 10.52
CA ILE A 72 -8.75 8.69 10.06
C ILE A 72 -9.79 7.58 9.87
N VAL A 73 -9.42 6.48 9.21
CA VAL A 73 -10.33 5.33 8.98
C VAL A 73 -10.79 4.72 10.31
N ASN A 74 -9.89 4.51 11.27
CA ASN A 74 -10.27 3.95 12.58
C ASN A 74 -11.16 4.91 13.37
N SER A 75 -10.88 6.22 13.34
CA SER A 75 -11.76 7.21 13.95
C SER A 75 -13.16 7.18 13.34
N MET A 76 -13.27 7.12 12.01
CA MET A 76 -14.56 6.99 11.32
C MET A 76 -15.28 5.69 11.70
N GLY A 77 -14.56 4.59 11.92
CA GLY A 77 -15.14 3.33 12.42
C GLY A 77 -15.79 3.47 13.79
N ILE A 78 -15.12 4.17 14.72
CA ILE A 78 -15.67 4.47 16.05
C ILE A 78 -16.94 5.34 15.92
N PHE A 79 -16.90 6.40 15.11
CA PHE A 79 -18.07 7.24 14.88
C PHE A 79 -19.24 6.47 14.24
N SER A 80 -18.95 5.60 13.26
CA SER A 80 -19.98 4.79 12.60
C SER A 80 -20.70 3.86 13.58
N ALA A 81 -19.97 3.21 14.50
CA ALA A 81 -20.56 2.35 15.51
C ALA A 81 -21.44 3.14 16.49
N GLN A 82 -20.99 4.32 16.90
CA GLN A 82 -21.76 5.19 17.80
C GLN A 82 -23.07 5.66 17.15
N VAL A 83 -23.02 6.08 15.88
CA VAL A 83 -24.22 6.49 15.14
C VAL A 83 -25.19 5.33 14.96
N ALA A 84 -24.70 4.13 14.62
CA ALA A 84 -25.53 2.95 14.48
C ALA A 84 -26.20 2.55 15.80
N GLY A 85 -25.48 2.64 16.93
CA GLY A 85 -26.03 2.43 18.26
C GLY A 85 -27.19 3.37 18.56
N LEU A 86 -26.95 4.68 18.42
CA LEU A 86 -27.98 5.71 18.67
C LEU A 86 -29.20 5.58 17.75
N LEU A 87 -29.01 5.16 16.49
CA LEU A 87 -30.12 4.99 15.55
C LEU A 87 -30.99 3.76 15.84
N THR A 88 -30.48 2.81 16.61
CA THR A 88 -31.13 1.53 16.87
C THR A 88 -31.47 1.29 18.34
N ASP A 89 -31.23 2.29 19.20
CA ASP A 89 -31.69 2.31 20.57
C ASP A 89 -33.22 2.43 20.62
N GLY A 90 -33.86 1.46 21.28
CA GLY A 90 -35.30 1.46 21.55
C GLY A 90 -36.13 0.49 20.70
N GLU A 91 -35.88 0.33 19.39
CA GLU A 91 -36.63 -0.60 18.53
C GLU A 91 -35.84 -1.10 17.31
N GLN A 92 -35.38 -2.35 17.31
CA GLN A 92 -34.65 -2.99 16.20
C GLN A 92 -35.55 -3.32 14.98
N SER A 93 -36.15 -2.29 14.38
CA SER A 93 -37.05 -2.42 13.23
C SER A 93 -36.32 -2.22 11.90
N THR A 94 -36.76 -2.92 10.84
CA THR A 94 -36.25 -2.78 9.47
C THR A 94 -36.24 -1.31 8.98
N LYS A 95 -37.20 -0.50 9.42
CA LYS A 95 -37.28 0.92 9.06
C LYS A 95 -36.13 1.76 9.64
N GLN A 96 -35.63 1.41 10.83
CA GLN A 96 -34.49 2.10 11.44
C GLN A 96 -33.19 1.72 10.74
N TRP A 97 -32.99 0.44 10.46
CA TRP A 97 -31.84 -0.05 9.70
C TRP A 97 -31.75 0.54 8.29
N ASN A 98 -32.89 0.75 7.61
CA ASN A 98 -32.91 1.46 6.34
C ASN A 98 -32.32 2.89 6.44
N LYS A 99 -32.57 3.62 7.55
CA LYS A 99 -31.94 4.93 7.79
C LYS A 99 -30.42 4.82 7.94
N VAL A 100 -29.92 3.79 8.62
CA VAL A 100 -28.48 3.52 8.74
C VAL A 100 -27.85 3.28 7.36
N PHE A 101 -28.51 2.49 6.51
CA PHE A 101 -28.02 2.23 5.15
C PHE A 101 -28.03 3.47 4.26
N TYR A 102 -29.04 4.36 4.36
CA TYR A 102 -29.04 5.63 3.64
C TYR A 102 -27.88 6.55 4.07
N ILE A 103 -27.56 6.60 5.36
CA ILE A 103 -26.41 7.36 5.86
C ILE A 103 -25.11 6.76 5.33
N ALA A 104 -24.98 5.42 5.36
CA ALA A 104 -23.81 4.72 4.82
C ALA A 104 -23.58 5.02 3.33
N MET A 105 -24.66 5.04 2.53
CA MET A 105 -24.58 5.47 1.12
C MET A 105 -24.05 6.89 0.97
N GLY A 106 -24.53 7.83 1.79
CA GLY A 106 -24.05 9.21 1.80
C GLY A 106 -22.56 9.31 2.12
N VAL A 107 -22.09 8.54 3.11
CA VAL A 107 -20.68 8.49 3.52
C VAL A 107 -19.77 7.88 2.44
N ILE A 108 -20.29 6.98 1.60
CA ILE A 108 -19.53 6.41 0.47
C ILE A 108 -19.45 7.41 -0.70
N ILE A 109 -20.52 8.16 -0.96
CA ILE A 109 -20.61 9.10 -2.11
C ILE A 109 -19.92 10.43 -1.80
N ALA A 110 -19.98 10.94 -0.57
CA ALA A 110 -19.38 12.22 -0.19
C ALA A 110 -17.87 12.33 -0.52
N PRO A 111 -16.99 11.38 -0.12
CA PRO A 111 -15.58 11.44 -0.46
C PRO A 111 -15.33 11.29 -1.97
N PHE A 112 -16.19 10.58 -2.70
CA PHE A 112 -16.13 10.52 -4.16
C PHE A 112 -16.38 11.89 -4.79
N VAL A 113 -17.39 12.63 -4.33
CA VAL A 113 -17.68 13.98 -4.83
C VAL A 113 -16.54 14.95 -4.49
N ILE A 114 -16.01 14.89 -3.26
CA ILE A 114 -14.89 15.74 -2.83
C ILE A 114 -13.65 15.45 -3.69
N PHE A 115 -13.34 14.18 -3.92
CA PHE A 115 -12.22 13.79 -4.77
C PHE A 115 -12.44 14.19 -6.24
N MET A 116 -13.67 14.14 -6.75
CA MET A 116 -13.96 14.62 -8.11
C MET A 116 -13.68 16.13 -8.26
N LEU A 117 -13.98 16.92 -7.23
CA LEU A 117 -13.83 18.38 -7.26
C LEU A 117 -12.38 18.84 -7.03
N PHE A 118 -11.65 18.19 -6.12
CA PHE A 118 -10.32 18.63 -5.68
C PHE A 118 -9.17 17.67 -6.06
N GLY A 119 -9.49 16.48 -6.60
CA GLY A 119 -8.51 15.45 -6.90
C GLY A 119 -7.65 15.81 -8.11
N SER A 120 -6.38 16.10 -7.86
CA SER A 120 -5.34 16.10 -8.88
C SER A 120 -4.49 14.84 -8.76
N THR A 121 -3.95 14.39 -9.88
CA THR A 121 -3.14 13.14 -9.98
C THR A 121 -1.80 13.37 -10.64
N GLU A 122 -1.36 14.61 -10.64
CA GLU A 122 -0.01 14.94 -11.04
C GLU A 122 0.96 14.51 -9.93
N GLU A 123 2.07 13.87 -10.32
CA GLU A 123 3.18 13.60 -9.39
C GLU A 123 3.61 14.92 -8.74
N GLN A 124 3.50 14.97 -7.42
CA GLN A 124 3.83 16.17 -6.67
C GLN A 124 5.35 16.42 -6.69
N GLU A 125 5.77 17.68 -6.78
CA GLU A 125 7.17 18.08 -7.01
C GLU A 125 8.13 17.61 -5.91
N TRP A 126 7.67 17.52 -4.66
CA TRP A 126 8.46 17.03 -3.53
C TRP A 126 8.94 15.58 -3.73
N ASN A 127 8.16 14.76 -4.44
CA ASN A 127 8.54 13.38 -4.73
C ASN A 127 9.64 13.28 -5.81
N LYS A 128 9.81 14.32 -6.66
CA LYS A 128 10.87 14.35 -7.67
C LYS A 128 12.22 14.66 -7.02
N GLN A 129 12.25 15.61 -6.09
CA GLN A 129 13.49 16.06 -5.44
C GLN A 129 14.17 14.94 -4.65
N GLU A 130 13.42 14.12 -3.91
CA GLU A 130 14.02 13.04 -3.12
C GLU A 130 14.58 11.89 -3.96
N ARG A 131 13.93 11.54 -5.08
CA ARG A 131 14.47 10.55 -6.02
C ARG A 131 15.80 11.01 -6.60
N ASP A 132 15.94 12.30 -6.89
CA ASP A 132 17.17 12.87 -7.42
C ASP A 132 18.28 12.89 -6.34
N GLU A 133 17.95 13.16 -5.08
CA GLU A 133 18.88 13.10 -3.95
C GLU A 133 19.39 11.68 -3.68
N GLU A 134 18.51 10.67 -3.71
CA GLU A 134 18.87 9.26 -3.53
C GLU A 134 19.78 8.75 -4.65
N LYS A 135 19.42 9.06 -5.91
CA LYS A 135 20.23 8.72 -7.08
C LYS A 135 21.60 9.38 -7.05
N SER A 136 21.68 10.62 -6.58
CA SER A 136 22.95 11.33 -6.41
C SER A 136 23.84 10.68 -5.34
N LYS A 137 23.26 10.27 -4.20
CA LYS A 137 23.98 9.51 -3.15
C LYS A 137 24.48 8.17 -3.68
N GLU A 138 23.68 7.43 -4.44
CA GLU A 138 24.09 6.16 -5.03
C GLU A 138 25.23 6.34 -6.04
N ILE A 139 25.16 7.35 -6.90
CA ILE A 139 26.24 7.69 -7.84
C ILE A 139 27.52 8.06 -7.09
N LEU A 140 27.41 8.85 -6.01
CA LEU A 140 28.56 9.20 -5.17
C LEU A 140 29.15 7.97 -4.48
N LEU A 141 28.33 7.07 -3.95
CA LEU A 141 28.77 5.84 -3.31
C LEU A 141 29.42 4.86 -4.30
N ASN A 142 28.89 4.72 -5.52
CA ASN A 142 29.50 3.91 -6.57
C ASN A 142 30.84 4.52 -7.04
N LYS A 143 30.92 5.85 -7.15
CA LYS A 143 32.20 6.54 -7.43
C LYS A 143 33.21 6.38 -6.31
N LEU A 144 32.77 6.44 -5.05
CA LEU A 144 33.61 6.21 -3.88
C LEU A 144 34.02 4.73 -3.75
N GLY A 145 33.17 3.78 -4.18
CA GLY A 145 33.49 2.35 -4.24
C GLY A 145 34.59 2.01 -5.26
N HIS A 146 34.68 2.78 -6.35
CA HIS A 146 35.79 2.70 -7.31
C HIS A 146 37.07 3.41 -6.81
N LEU A 147 36.95 4.30 -5.83
CA LEU A 147 38.05 4.88 -5.06
C LEU A 147 38.33 4.03 -3.81
N LYS A 148 38.49 2.71 -3.98
CA LYS A 148 39.18 1.88 -3.00
C LYS A 148 40.69 2.16 -3.09
N CYS A 149 41.09 3.42 -2.87
CA CYS A 149 42.43 3.72 -2.41
C CYS A 149 42.47 3.36 -0.92
N GLY A 150 43.54 2.68 -0.52
CA GLY A 150 43.70 1.99 0.75
C GLY A 150 43.00 2.64 1.94
N SER A 151 42.20 1.83 2.63
CA SER A 151 41.76 2.14 3.99
C SER A 151 42.94 2.59 4.84
N PRO A 152 42.92 3.76 5.51
CA PRO A 152 43.66 3.88 6.75
C PRO A 152 42.94 2.92 7.70
N SER A 153 43.58 1.80 7.99
CA SER A 153 43.19 0.92 9.08
C SER A 153 43.01 1.79 10.32
N TYR A 154 41.79 1.88 10.85
CA TYR A 154 41.57 2.43 12.19
C TYR A 154 42.13 1.39 13.17
N SER A 155 43.45 1.33 13.26
CA SER A 155 44.18 0.55 14.23
C SER A 155 44.01 1.26 15.55
N SER A 156 43.17 0.68 16.41
CA SER A 156 43.19 0.93 17.84
C SER A 156 44.63 0.86 18.33
N ALA A 157 45.17 2.00 18.74
CA ALA A 157 46.46 2.07 19.40
C ALA A 157 46.41 1.23 20.69
N SER A 158 47.14 0.12 20.70
CA SER A 158 47.69 -0.46 21.92
C SER A 158 49.12 -0.93 21.62
N PRO A 159 50.11 -0.70 22.50
CA PRO A 159 51.51 -0.71 22.10
C PRO A 159 52.18 -2.09 22.27
N LYS A 160 53.01 -2.41 21.25
CA LYS A 160 54.26 -3.20 21.28
C LYS A 160 54.18 -4.73 21.39
N GLY A 161 54.53 -5.40 20.28
CA GLY A 161 55.02 -6.78 20.21
C GLY A 161 55.53 -7.09 18.78
N PRO A 162 56.62 -7.86 18.57
CA PRO A 162 57.32 -7.93 17.29
C PRO A 162 56.71 -8.94 16.29
N SER A 163 56.93 -8.65 15.01
CA SER A 163 56.46 -9.31 13.77
C SER A 163 56.76 -10.83 13.66
N PRO A 164 56.15 -11.60 12.72
CA PRO A 164 56.41 -11.44 11.27
C PRO A 164 55.17 -11.50 10.35
N CYS A 165 55.32 -10.91 9.17
CA CYS A 165 54.39 -10.95 8.05
C CYS A 165 54.34 -12.35 7.41
N PHE A 166 53.15 -12.81 7.04
CA PHE A 166 52.98 -13.92 6.09
C PHE A 166 51.94 -13.50 5.04
N CYS A 167 52.42 -13.09 3.86
CA CYS A 167 51.60 -12.94 2.67
C CYS A 167 51.57 -14.29 1.95
N THR A 168 50.44 -14.99 1.93
CA THR A 168 50.20 -16.09 1.01
C THR A 168 49.28 -15.63 -0.11
N HIS A 169 49.90 -15.37 -1.26
CA HIS A 169 49.22 -15.44 -2.55
C HIS A 169 48.89 -16.91 -2.84
N THR A 170 47.62 -17.24 -3.04
CA THR A 170 47.26 -18.40 -3.86
C THR A 170 45.99 -18.11 -4.65
N SER A 171 46.18 -17.92 -5.95
CA SER A 171 45.14 -17.83 -6.96
C SER A 171 44.63 -19.22 -7.28
N THR A 172 43.31 -19.45 -7.25
CA THR A 172 42.70 -20.48 -8.11
C THR A 172 41.27 -20.13 -8.51
N SER A 173 41.14 -19.81 -9.80
CA SER A 173 39.97 -19.80 -10.68
C SER A 173 38.88 -20.83 -10.35
N ILE A 174 37.60 -20.41 -10.36
CA ILE A 174 36.53 -21.18 -11.00
C ILE A 174 35.74 -20.25 -11.93
N LYS A 175 35.87 -20.57 -13.21
CA LYS A 175 35.16 -20.06 -14.37
C LYS A 175 33.89 -20.88 -14.53
N ALA A 176 32.72 -20.26 -14.39
CA ALA A 176 31.47 -20.78 -14.96
C ALA A 176 31.03 -19.84 -16.08
N ARG A 177 30.72 -20.44 -17.23
CA ARG A 177 30.58 -19.85 -18.56
C ARG A 177 29.10 -19.86 -18.99
N GLY A 178 28.67 -18.74 -19.58
CA GLY A 178 27.54 -18.62 -20.53
C GLY A 178 26.16 -18.65 -19.89
N ASP A 179 25.13 -17.95 -20.35
CA ASP A 179 24.92 -17.03 -21.48
C ASP A 179 23.65 -16.22 -21.12
N SER A 180 23.41 -15.10 -21.79
CA SER A 180 22.13 -14.37 -21.80
C SER A 180 21.42 -14.65 -23.15
N PRO A 181 20.16 -14.24 -23.44
CA PRO A 181 19.00 -13.80 -22.63
C PRO A 181 17.67 -14.53 -23.04
N GLN A 182 16.57 -14.23 -22.33
CA GLN A 182 15.12 -14.52 -22.60
C GLN A 182 14.42 -15.62 -21.77
N ASP A 183 13.14 -15.31 -21.50
CA ASP A 183 11.99 -16.17 -21.16
C ASP A 183 11.55 -16.33 -19.69
N SER A 184 10.57 -15.50 -19.32
CA SER A 184 9.18 -15.89 -18.99
C SER A 184 8.93 -17.17 -18.18
N VAL A 185 8.14 -16.99 -17.10
CA VAL A 185 7.13 -17.93 -16.55
C VAL A 185 7.62 -19.01 -15.57
N GLY A 186 7.17 -18.85 -14.31
CA GLY A 186 6.64 -19.91 -13.45
C GLY A 186 7.63 -20.89 -12.82
N GLN A 187 7.75 -20.88 -11.49
CA GLN A 187 7.58 -22.08 -10.65
C GLN A 187 7.64 -21.68 -9.16
N TRP A 188 6.48 -21.63 -8.51
CA TRP A 188 6.38 -21.76 -7.06
C TRP A 188 6.19 -23.24 -6.77
N GLU A 189 7.21 -23.97 -6.33
CA GLU A 189 7.06 -25.32 -5.81
C GLU A 189 8.25 -25.72 -4.91
N GLY A 190 7.93 -26.06 -3.66
CA GLY A 190 8.64 -27.09 -2.89
C GLY A 190 9.84 -26.66 -2.02
N THR A 191 9.58 -26.26 -0.79
CA THR A 191 10.48 -26.55 0.33
C THR A 191 9.74 -27.40 1.37
N GLN A 192 9.97 -28.70 1.30
CA GLN A 192 9.70 -29.70 2.34
C GLN A 192 11.05 -30.30 2.77
N GLN A 193 11.15 -30.61 4.07
CA GLN A 193 12.16 -31.44 4.78
C GLN A 193 13.52 -30.75 5.01
N GLU A 194 14.11 -30.77 6.21
CA GLU A 194 14.04 -31.72 7.34
C GLU A 194 13.41 -31.18 8.65
#